data_AF-A0A2Y9Q863-F1
#
_entry.id   AF-A0A2Y9Q863-F1
#
_cell.length_a   1.000
_cell.length_b   1.000
_cell.length_c   1.000
_cell.angle_alpha   90.00
_cell.angle_beta   90.00
_cell.angle_gamma   90.00
#
_symmetry.space_group_name_H-M   'P 1'
#
loop_
_entity.id
_entity.type
_entity.pdbx_description
1 polymer ?
#
loop_
_entity_poly.entity_id
_entity_poly.type
_entity_poly.pdbx_seq_one_letter_code
_entity_poly.pdbx_strand_id
1 'polypeptide(L)'
;MNPVVLQPSYGAGGATVSDWQTGVFDCCDDMGICLCGTFLPLCLSCQIASDMNECCLCGASVAMRTMYRTRYGIPGSICSDFLWLACFPLCTLCQLKRDIEKRKAMNAL
;
A
#
# COMPACT_ATOMS: atom_id res chain seq x y z
N MET A 1 -43.36 9.83 6.56
CA MET A 1 -41.95 9.48 6.24
C MET A 1 -41.14 9.73 7.50
N ASN A 2 -40.59 8.69 8.12
CA ASN A 2 -39.79 8.82 9.34
C ASN A 2 -38.34 9.03 8.92
N PRO A 3 -37.64 10.10 9.34
CA PRO A 3 -36.27 10.33 8.91
C PRO A 3 -35.35 9.24 9.47
N VAL A 4 -34.42 8.78 8.66
CA VAL A 4 -33.35 7.87 9.10
C VAL A 4 -32.46 8.64 10.08
N VAL A 5 -32.68 8.42 11.38
CA VAL A 5 -31.94 9.08 12.49
C VAL A 5 -30.67 8.33 12.88
N LEU A 6 -30.45 7.13 12.35
CA LEU A 6 -29.26 6.32 12.63
C LEU A 6 -28.58 5.99 11.30
N GLN A 7 -27.52 6.73 11.00
CA GLN A 7 -26.58 6.35 9.96
C GLN A 7 -25.52 5.44 10.61
N PRO A 8 -25.08 4.35 9.96
CA PRO A 8 -23.93 3.60 10.45
C PRO A 8 -22.78 4.58 10.63
N SER A 9 -22.24 4.65 11.85
CA SER A 9 -21.13 5.53 12.18
C SER A 9 -19.98 5.24 11.23
N TYR A 10 -19.76 6.13 10.27
CA TYR A 10 -18.58 6.10 9.43
C TYR A 10 -17.38 6.38 10.36
N GLY A 11 -16.62 5.33 10.68
CA GLY A 11 -15.27 5.48 11.21
C GLY A 11 -15.01 5.06 12.67
N ALA A 12 -15.87 4.26 13.31
CA ALA A 12 -15.60 3.75 14.66
C ALA A 12 -15.48 2.21 14.73
N GLY A 13 -15.15 1.55 13.63
CA GLY A 13 -14.48 0.26 13.73
C GLY A 13 -13.04 0.57 14.15
N GLY A 14 -12.67 0.26 15.39
CA GLY A 14 -11.30 0.41 15.86
C GLY A 14 -10.37 -0.33 14.92
N ALA A 15 -9.79 0.40 13.96
CA ALA A 15 -8.72 -0.11 13.14
C ALA A 15 -7.61 -0.47 14.12
N THR A 16 -7.26 -1.75 14.20
CA THR A 16 -6.00 -2.15 14.80
C THR A 16 -4.94 -1.37 14.06
N VAL A 17 -4.40 -0.32 14.70
CA VAL A 17 -3.40 0.56 14.10
C VAL A 17 -2.25 -0.35 13.68
N SER A 18 -2.15 -0.56 12.37
CA SER A 18 -1.13 -1.44 11.81
C SER A 18 -0.15 -0.53 11.09
N ASP A 19 1.09 -0.51 11.53
CA ASP A 19 2.12 0.23 10.82
C ASP A 19 2.63 -0.56 9.61
N TRP A 20 3.32 0.16 8.72
CA TRP A 20 4.17 -0.47 7.70
C TRP A 20 5.20 -1.38 8.36
N GLN A 21 5.38 -2.58 7.82
CA GLN A 21 6.36 -3.56 8.29
C GLN A 21 7.80 -3.17 7.94
N THR A 22 7.97 -2.25 6.98
CA THR A 22 9.29 -1.72 6.57
C THR A 22 9.23 -0.22 6.34
N GLY A 23 10.36 0.45 6.55
CA GLY A 23 10.54 1.84 6.16
C GLY A 23 10.55 2.03 4.65
N VAL A 24 10.28 3.25 4.18
CA VAL A 24 10.33 3.60 2.75
C VAL A 24 11.73 3.33 2.17
N PHE A 25 12.77 3.77 2.89
CA PHE A 25 14.17 3.64 2.49
C PHE A 25 14.83 2.33 2.92
N ASP A 26 14.05 1.35 3.36
CA ASP A 26 14.55 0.04 3.78
C ASP A 26 14.84 -0.86 2.56
N CYS A 27 15.55 -0.30 1.59
CA CYS A 27 15.84 -0.92 0.30
C CYS A 27 16.77 -2.15 0.42
N CYS A 28 17.53 -2.25 1.51
CA CYS A 28 18.44 -3.36 1.78
C CYS A 28 17.74 -4.60 2.37
N ASP A 29 16.50 -4.46 2.84
CA ASP A 29 15.72 -5.55 3.44
C ASP A 29 15.28 -6.60 2.39
N ASP A 30 15.04 -6.16 1.14
CA ASP A 30 14.83 -7.03 -0.02
C ASP A 30 15.56 -6.48 -1.25
N MET A 31 16.81 -6.89 -1.42
CA MET A 31 17.64 -6.48 -2.55
C MET A 31 17.02 -6.88 -3.90
N GLY A 32 16.31 -8.02 -3.97
CA GLY A 32 15.62 -8.44 -5.19
C GLY A 32 14.51 -7.48 -5.60
N ILE A 33 13.69 -7.03 -4.65
CA ILE A 33 12.63 -6.03 -4.88
C ILE A 33 13.25 -4.67 -5.21
N CYS A 34 14.32 -4.27 -4.52
CA CYS A 34 15.01 -3.02 -4.80
C CYS A 34 15.65 -3.00 -6.20
N LEU A 35 16.29 -4.08 -6.63
CA LEU A 35 16.83 -4.21 -7.98
C LEU A 35 15.71 -4.23 -9.02
N CYS A 36 14.61 -4.97 -8.78
CA CYS A 36 13.46 -4.97 -9.68
C CYS A 36 12.83 -3.57 -9.80
N GLY A 37 12.67 -2.85 -8.69
CA GLY A 37 12.12 -1.50 -8.69
C GLY A 37 13.02 -0.48 -9.39
N THR A 38 14.35 -0.61 -9.28
CA THR A 38 15.30 0.32 -9.91
C THR A 38 15.47 0.06 -11.40
N PHE A 39 15.51 -1.20 -11.85
CA PHE A 39 15.76 -1.54 -13.24
C PHE A 39 14.48 -1.80 -14.05
N LEU A 40 13.41 -2.32 -13.44
CA LEU A 40 12.15 -2.70 -14.10
C LEU A 40 10.91 -2.21 -13.30
N PRO A 41 10.73 -0.88 -13.11
CA PRO A 41 9.65 -0.32 -12.29
C PRO A 41 8.24 -0.68 -12.80
N LEU A 42 8.05 -0.81 -14.12
CA LEU A 42 6.79 -1.24 -14.73
C LEU A 42 6.43 -2.70 -14.39
N CYS A 43 7.41 -3.58 -14.35
CA CYS A 43 7.18 -4.97 -13.96
C CYS A 43 6.83 -5.06 -12.48
N LEU A 44 7.52 -4.27 -11.63
CA LEU A 44 7.20 -4.19 -10.21
C LEU A 44 5.78 -3.64 -9.98
N SER A 45 5.38 -2.58 -10.71
CA SER A 45 4.02 -2.04 -10.60
C SER A 45 2.97 -3.07 -11.02
N CYS A 46 3.24 -3.84 -12.08
CA CYS A 46 2.35 -4.90 -12.53
C CYS A 46 2.22 -6.04 -11.52
N GLN A 47 3.30 -6.41 -10.83
CA GLN A 47 3.24 -7.40 -9.75
C GLN A 47 2.38 -6.89 -8.58
N ILE A 48 2.58 -5.65 -8.14
CA ILE A 48 1.78 -5.01 -7.09
C ILE A 48 0.30 -5.01 -7.48
N ALA A 49 0.00 -4.62 -8.72
CA ALA A 49 -1.37 -4.61 -9.22
C ALA A 49 -1.97 -6.03 -9.23
N SER A 50 -1.24 -7.01 -9.73
CA SER A 50 -1.68 -8.41 -9.74
C SER A 50 -1.94 -8.95 -8.32
N ASP A 51 -1.10 -8.59 -7.35
CA ASP A 51 -1.26 -9.00 -5.95
C ASP A 51 -2.51 -8.40 -5.29
N MET A 52 -2.92 -7.24 -5.78
CA MET A 52 -4.11 -6.52 -5.32
C MET A 52 -5.32 -6.76 -6.23
N ASN A 53 -5.20 -7.68 -7.21
CA ASN A 53 -6.22 -8.03 -8.20
C ASN A 53 -6.68 -6.85 -9.09
N GLU A 54 -5.75 -5.97 -9.42
CA GLU A 54 -5.96 -4.77 -10.23
C GLU A 54 -5.17 -4.78 -11.54
N CYS A 55 -5.48 -3.85 -12.44
CA CYS A 55 -4.80 -3.73 -13.74
C CYS A 55 -3.32 -3.35 -13.59
N CYS A 56 -2.45 -3.99 -14.38
CA CYS A 56 -0.98 -3.83 -14.45
C CYS A 56 -0.49 -2.36 -14.34
N LEU A 57 -1.20 -1.44 -15.00
CA LEU A 57 -0.84 -0.03 -15.11
C LEU A 57 -1.21 0.80 -13.87
N CYS A 58 -2.05 0.27 -12.98
CA CYS A 58 -2.53 0.99 -11.80
C CYS A 58 -1.61 0.83 -10.59
N GLY A 59 -0.69 -0.15 -10.60
CA GLY A 59 0.12 -0.52 -9.44
C GLY A 59 1.03 0.58 -8.90
N ALA A 60 1.38 1.57 -9.73
CA ALA A 60 2.21 2.72 -9.35
C ALA A 60 1.40 4.01 -9.10
N SER A 61 0.20 3.90 -8.54
CA SER A 61 -0.68 5.05 -8.31
C SER A 61 -0.87 5.38 -6.83
N VAL A 62 -1.20 6.65 -6.57
CA VAL A 62 -1.61 7.11 -5.23
C VAL A 62 -2.85 6.36 -4.76
N ALA A 63 -3.74 6.01 -5.69
CA ALA A 63 -4.92 5.21 -5.41
C ALA A 63 -4.54 3.84 -4.82
N MET A 64 -3.57 3.13 -5.39
CA MET A 64 -3.14 1.82 -4.87
C MET A 64 -2.55 1.92 -3.47
N ARG A 65 -1.67 2.90 -3.24
CA ARG A 65 -1.07 3.11 -1.90
C ARG A 65 -2.12 3.48 -0.86
N THR A 66 -3.06 4.36 -1.22
CA THR A 66 -4.18 4.76 -0.35
C THR A 66 -5.08 3.57 -0.04
N MET A 67 -5.49 2.82 -1.06
CA MET A 67 -6.33 1.62 -0.93
C MET A 67 -5.66 0.58 -0.04
N TYR A 68 -4.35 0.37 -0.20
CA TYR A 68 -3.59 -0.54 0.65
C TYR A 68 -3.60 -0.11 2.11
N ARG A 69 -3.34 1.18 2.37
CA ARG A 69 -3.33 1.73 3.72
C ARG A 69 -4.69 1.68 4.40
N THR A 70 -5.77 1.96 3.66
CA THR A 70 -7.14 1.85 4.19
C THR A 70 -7.52 0.40 4.47
N ARG A 71 -7.11 -0.55 3.61
CA ARG A 71 -7.34 -1.99 3.81
C ARG A 71 -6.70 -2.53 5.08
N TYR A 72 -5.49 -2.08 5.42
CA TYR A 72 -4.75 -2.56 6.59
C TYR A 72 -4.81 -1.60 7.80
N GLY A 73 -5.58 -0.51 7.73
CA GLY A 73 -5.71 0.42 8.86
C GLY A 73 -4.41 1.19 9.21
N ILE A 74 -3.58 1.48 8.21
CA ILE A 74 -2.30 2.20 8.38
C ILE A 74 -2.59 3.72 8.49
N PRO A 75 -2.13 4.45 9.52
CA PRO A 75 -2.42 5.88 9.71
C PRO A 75 -1.68 6.78 8.70
N GLY A 76 -2.31 7.88 8.26
CA GLY A 76 -1.78 8.80 7.24
C GLY A 76 -2.87 9.34 6.28
N SER A 77 -2.48 10.04 5.21
CA SER A 77 -3.40 10.77 4.32
C SER A 77 -3.05 10.61 2.84
N ILE A 78 -4.03 10.85 1.96
CA ILE A 78 -3.83 10.87 0.49
C ILE A 78 -2.73 11.86 0.09
N CYS A 79 -2.66 13.02 0.75
CA CYS A 79 -1.61 14.01 0.52
C CYS A 79 -0.23 13.44 0.86
N SER A 80 -0.10 12.74 1.99
CA SER A 80 1.15 12.04 2.33
C SER A 80 1.49 10.96 1.30
N ASP A 81 0.51 10.18 0.83
CA ASP A 81 0.74 9.14 -0.18
C ASP A 81 1.17 9.72 -1.54
N PHE A 82 0.61 10.86 -1.92
CA PHE A 82 1.07 11.62 -3.09
C PHE A 82 2.51 12.10 -2.92
N LEU A 83 2.84 12.71 -1.78
CA LEU A 83 4.20 13.19 -1.51
C LEU A 83 5.23 12.06 -1.53
N TRP A 84 4.93 10.91 -0.93
CA TRP A 84 5.82 9.75 -0.95
C TRP A 84 6.05 9.22 -2.36
N LEU A 85 4.99 9.10 -3.17
CA LEU A 85 5.11 8.68 -4.56
C LEU A 85 5.79 9.72 -5.45
N ALA A 86 5.60 11.02 -5.20
CA ALA A 86 6.21 12.09 -5.98
C ALA A 86 7.70 12.27 -5.67
N CYS A 87 8.08 12.26 -4.39
CA CYS A 87 9.47 12.48 -3.97
C CYS A 87 10.32 11.21 -4.11
N PHE A 88 9.74 10.03 -3.85
CA PHE A 88 10.48 8.77 -3.80
C PHE A 88 9.68 7.61 -4.44
N PRO A 89 9.32 7.70 -5.74
CA PRO A 89 8.43 6.73 -6.37
C PRO A 89 8.95 5.29 -6.24
N LEU A 90 10.23 5.06 -6.54
CA LEU A 90 10.82 3.72 -6.55
C LEU A 90 10.85 3.11 -5.14
N CYS A 91 11.33 3.85 -4.15
CA CYS A 91 11.41 3.39 -2.76
C CYS A 91 10.01 3.11 -2.19
N THR A 92 9.04 3.98 -2.52
CA THR A 92 7.65 3.88 -2.11
C THR A 92 6.96 2.64 -2.71
N LEU A 93 7.26 2.29 -3.97
CA LEU A 93 6.76 1.06 -4.59
C LEU A 93 7.44 -0.19 -4.03
N CYS A 94 8.76 -0.15 -3.81
CA CYS A 94 9.47 -1.23 -3.16
C CYS A 94 8.93 -1.50 -1.75
N GLN A 95 8.68 -0.44 -0.97
CA GLN A 95 8.06 -0.54 0.35
C GLN A 95 6.69 -1.23 0.25
N LEU A 96 5.84 -0.80 -0.69
CA LEU A 96 4.52 -1.37 -0.87
C LEU A 96 4.58 -2.86 -1.23
N LYS A 97 5.46 -3.25 -2.16
CA LYS A 97 5.65 -4.66 -2.54
C LYS A 97 6.19 -5.51 -1.40
N ARG A 98 7.20 -5.02 -0.65
CA ARG A 98 7.73 -5.72 0.54
C ARG A 98 6.64 -5.96 1.57
N ASP A 99 5.84 -4.93 1.86
CA ASP A 99 4.77 -5.02 2.85
C ASP A 99 3.70 -6.05 2.43
N ILE A 100 3.33 -6.08 1.14
CA ILE A 100 2.43 -7.09 0.57
C ILE A 100 2.98 -8.50 0.82
N GLU A 101 4.24 -8.75 0.47
CA GLU A 101 4.85 -10.08 0.61
C GLU A 101 4.99 -10.51 2.08
N LYS A 102 5.42 -9.60 2.97
CA LYS A 102 5.49 -9.89 4.41
C LYS A 102 4.13 -10.24 5.00
N ARG A 103 3.07 -9.50 4.63
CA ARG A 103 1.71 -9.80 5.11
C ARG A 103 1.13 -11.08 4.51
N LYS A 104 1.42 -11.38 3.24
CA LYS A 104 1.06 -12.69 2.65
C LYS A 104 1.73 -13.83 3.41
N ALA A 105 3.01 -13.70 3.74
CA ALA A 105 3.74 -14.71 4.51
C ALA A 105 3.16 -14.89 5.93
N MET A 106 2.78 -13.81 6.60
CA MET A 106 2.13 -13.88 7.92
C MET A 106 0.74 -14.54 7.87
N ASN A 107 -0.04 -14.29 6.81
CA ASN A 107 -1.38 -14.86 6.65
C ASN A 107 -1.38 -16.29 6.07
N ALA A 108 -0.23 -16.79 5.62
CA ALA A 108 -0.07 -18.14 5.08
C ALA A 108 0.29 -19.19 6.15
N LEU A 109 0.55 -18.74 7.39
CA LEU A 109 0.76 -19.56 8.59
C LEU A 109 -0.57 -19.70 9.36
#